data_AF-A0A396I2Y6-F1
#
_entry.id   AF-A0A396I2Y6-F1
#
_cell.length_a   1.000
_cell.length_b   1.000
_cell.length_c   1.000
_cell.angle_alpha   90.00
_cell.angle_beta   90.00
_cell.angle_gamma   90.00
#
_symmetry.space_group_name_H-M   'P 1'
#
loop_
_entity.id
_entity.type
_entity.pdbx_description
1 polymer ?
#
loop_
_entity_poly.entity_id
_entity_poly.type
_entity_poly.pdbx_seq_one_letter_code
_entity_poly.pdbx_strand_id
1 'polypeptide(L)'
;MKDNLFARGVIPLGNNTCVAGCGDIETIQHLFVSCPYSAAVWGNIRSSLGISSVEPYRVSEHFYQFVHSIDGSSTCRSFMQLIWLCGMKEITGLKKYREYHPSFCRESQITLFLVDEEV
;
A
#
# COMPACT_ATOMS: atom_id res chain seq x y z
N MET A 1 19.51 24.30 -14.58
CA MET A 1 18.82 23.88 -15.84
C MET A 1 17.94 22.67 -15.57
N LYS A 2 17.07 22.79 -14.56
CA LYS A 2 15.94 21.89 -14.32
C LYS A 2 14.76 22.71 -13.77
N ASP A 3 14.74 23.98 -14.16
CA ASP A 3 13.97 25.04 -13.52
C ASP A 3 12.77 25.46 -14.38
N ASN A 4 12.63 24.87 -15.58
CA ASN A 4 11.60 25.23 -16.56
C ASN A 4 10.35 24.35 -16.56
N LEU A 5 10.25 23.37 -15.67
CA LEU A 5 9.01 22.60 -15.48
C LEU A 5 8.15 23.15 -14.32
N PHE A 6 8.72 24.02 -13.48
CA PHE A 6 8.02 24.59 -12.32
C PHE A 6 7.05 25.73 -12.71
N ALA A 7 7.31 26.44 -13.81
CA ALA A 7 6.61 27.67 -14.17
C ALA A 7 5.27 27.48 -14.92
N ARG A 8 4.91 26.25 -15.34
CA ARG A 8 3.73 26.03 -16.22
C ARG A 8 2.51 25.40 -15.53
N GLY A 9 2.55 25.12 -14.22
CA GLY A 9 1.37 24.63 -13.49
C GLY A 9 0.76 23.33 -14.01
N VAL A 10 1.52 22.52 -14.77
CA VAL A 10 1.05 21.26 -15.40
C VAL A 10 1.07 20.07 -14.44
N ILE A 11 1.75 20.19 -13.30
CA ILE A 11 1.64 19.24 -12.20
C ILE A 11 1.14 20.07 -11.02
N PRO A 12 -0.06 19.80 -10.48
CA PRO A 12 -0.40 20.39 -9.21
C PRO A 12 0.71 19.99 -8.25
N LEU A 13 1.37 20.98 -7.64
CA LEU A 13 2.11 20.82 -6.38
C LEU A 13 1.10 20.46 -5.26
N GLY A 14 0.22 19.49 -5.52
CA GLY A 14 -0.76 18.99 -4.60
C GLY A 14 -0.05 17.98 -3.73
N ASN A 15 0.49 18.49 -2.62
CA ASN A 15 1.02 17.75 -1.49
C ASN A 15 1.77 16.47 -1.84
N ASN A 16 3.09 16.53 -1.74
CA ASN A 16 3.96 15.35 -1.62
C ASN A 16 3.64 14.48 -0.39
N THR A 17 2.49 14.64 0.27
CA THR A 17 2.04 13.86 1.42
C THR A 17 1.35 12.57 0.97
N CYS A 18 1.49 11.52 1.76
CA CYS A 18 0.93 10.20 1.52
C CYS A 18 -0.56 10.25 1.19
N VAL A 19 -0.95 9.53 0.13
CA VAL A 19 -2.35 9.36 -0.27
C VAL A 19 -3.21 8.68 0.78
N ALA A 20 -2.61 7.91 1.71
CA ALA A 20 -3.32 7.35 2.86
C ALA A 20 -3.60 8.41 3.95
N GLY A 21 -3.08 9.62 3.81
CA GLY A 21 -3.32 10.72 4.76
C GLY A 21 -2.51 10.62 6.05
N CYS A 22 -1.46 9.80 6.11
CA CYS A 22 -0.62 9.64 7.31
C CYS A 22 0.39 10.78 7.53
N GLY A 23 0.38 11.82 6.68
CA GLY A 23 1.21 13.02 6.85
C GLY A 23 2.66 12.92 6.32
N ASP A 24 3.17 11.72 6.07
CA ASP A 24 4.52 11.50 5.55
C ASP A 24 4.66 11.79 4.06
N ILE A 25 5.90 11.90 3.59
CA ILE A 25 6.19 12.08 2.16
C ILE A 25 5.81 10.81 1.39
N GLU A 26 4.98 10.98 0.37
CA GLU A 26 4.62 9.90 -0.53
C GLU A 26 5.83 9.46 -1.37
N THR A 27 6.34 8.27 -1.06
CA THR A 27 7.31 7.55 -1.89
C THR A 27 6.78 6.15 -2.17
N ILE A 28 7.33 5.47 -3.18
CA ILE A 28 7.00 4.06 -3.46
C ILE A 28 7.30 3.21 -2.22
N GLN A 29 8.45 3.40 -1.57
CA GLN A 29 8.78 2.67 -0.34
C GLN A 29 7.79 2.95 0.79
N HIS A 30 7.47 4.23 1.02
CA HIS A 30 6.51 4.60 2.05
C HIS A 30 5.13 3.99 1.76
N LEU A 31 4.60 4.19 0.56
CA LEU A 31 3.26 3.70 0.19
C LEU A 31 3.12 2.18 0.35
N PHE A 32 4.13 1.40 0.00
CA PHE A 32 4.03 -0.06 -0.01
C PHE A 32 4.50 -0.75 1.26
N VAL A 33 5.37 -0.12 2.06
CA VAL A 33 6.07 -0.79 3.17
C VAL A 33 5.91 -0.03 4.47
N SER A 34 6.16 1.29 4.47
CA SER A 34 6.26 2.06 5.72
C SER A 34 4.97 2.77 6.12
N CYS A 35 3.99 2.88 5.22
CA CYS A 35 2.72 3.54 5.49
C CYS A 35 1.87 2.68 6.42
N PRO A 36 1.29 3.24 7.50
CA PRO A 36 0.43 2.48 8.42
C PRO A 36 -0.75 1.79 7.72
N TYR A 37 -1.29 2.39 6.64
CA TYR A 37 -2.34 1.77 5.84
C TYR A 37 -1.86 0.50 5.14
N SER A 38 -0.71 0.54 4.45
CA SER A 38 -0.20 -0.64 3.77
C SER A 38 0.28 -1.70 4.75
N ALA A 39 0.86 -1.30 5.89
CA ALA A 39 1.19 -2.21 6.97
C ALA A 39 -0.05 -2.97 7.48
N ALA A 40 -1.20 -2.30 7.62
CA ALA A 40 -2.47 -2.95 7.98
C ALA A 40 -2.96 -3.92 6.90
N VAL A 41 -2.94 -3.51 5.62
CA VAL A 41 -3.32 -4.38 4.49
C VAL A 41 -2.46 -5.65 4.45
N TRP A 42 -1.12 -5.50 4.52
CA TRP A 42 -0.22 -6.64 4.52
C TRP A 42 -0.34 -7.49 5.79
N GLY A 43 -0.55 -6.86 6.95
CA GLY A 43 -0.83 -7.55 8.22
C GLY A 43 -2.05 -8.46 8.12
N ASN A 44 -3.15 -7.96 7.56
CA ASN A 44 -4.37 -8.75 7.35
C ASN A 44 -4.15 -9.90 6.37
N ILE A 45 -3.53 -9.64 5.22
CA ILE A 45 -3.21 -10.69 4.24
C ILE A 45 -2.35 -11.78 4.88
N ARG A 46 -1.32 -11.40 5.64
CA ARG A 46 -0.43 -12.34 6.34
C ARG A 46 -1.18 -13.14 7.41
N SER A 47 -2.03 -12.49 8.20
CA SER A 47 -2.86 -13.15 9.22
C SER A 47 -3.81 -14.17 8.61
N SER A 48 -4.49 -13.82 7.52
CA SER A 48 -5.41 -14.74 6.82
C SER A 48 -4.69 -15.94 6.20
N LEU A 49 -3.40 -15.81 5.90
CA LEU A 49 -2.57 -16.90 5.37
C LEU A 49 -1.78 -17.65 6.47
N GLY A 50 -1.87 -17.21 7.74
CA GLY A 50 -1.11 -17.78 8.85
C GLY A 50 0.41 -17.55 8.75
N ILE A 51 0.84 -16.47 8.07
CA ILE A 51 2.25 -16.18 7.81
C ILE A 51 2.79 -15.18 8.85
N SER A 52 3.88 -15.54 9.53
CA SER A 52 4.67 -14.59 10.32
C SER A 52 5.92 -14.17 9.53
N SER A 53 6.03 -12.89 9.14
CA SER A 53 7.21 -12.35 8.45
C SER A 53 7.67 -11.05 9.10
N VAL A 54 8.98 -10.80 9.06
CA VAL A 54 9.59 -9.53 9.47
C VAL A 54 9.18 -8.43 8.50
N GLU A 55 8.98 -7.21 9.00
CA GLU A 55 8.71 -6.04 8.15
C GLU A 55 9.97 -5.69 7.34
N PRO A 56 9.92 -5.80 6.00
CA PRO A 56 11.06 -5.56 5.13
C PRO A 56 11.35 -4.07 4.96
N TYR A 57 12.56 -3.70 4.53
CA TYR A 57 12.95 -2.30 4.34
C TYR A 57 12.71 -1.80 2.90
N ARG A 58 12.67 -2.72 1.93
CA ARG A 58 12.47 -2.40 0.51
C ARG A 58 11.31 -3.20 -0.08
N VAL A 59 10.61 -2.60 -1.04
CA VAL A 59 9.48 -3.25 -1.75
C VAL A 59 9.91 -4.55 -2.42
N SER A 60 11.12 -4.61 -2.98
CA SER A 60 11.67 -5.83 -3.60
C SER A 60 11.93 -6.94 -2.58
N GLU A 61 12.40 -6.58 -1.39
CA GLU A 61 12.60 -7.55 -0.29
C GLU A 61 11.26 -8.03 0.24
N HIS A 62 10.27 -7.13 0.35
CA HIS A 62 8.91 -7.51 0.71
C HIS A 62 8.33 -8.50 -0.28
N PHE A 63 8.46 -8.24 -1.58
CA PHE A 63 8.00 -9.17 -2.60
C PHE A 63 8.68 -10.54 -2.47
N TYR A 64 10.00 -10.55 -2.35
CA TYR A 64 10.77 -11.80 -2.25
C TYR A 64 10.39 -12.60 -1.00
N GLN A 65 10.36 -11.95 0.17
CA GLN A 65 9.96 -12.58 1.44
C GLN A 65 8.52 -13.08 1.38
N PHE A 66 7.60 -12.30 0.81
CA PHE A 66 6.19 -12.69 0.69
C PHE A 66 6.02 -13.94 -0.20
N VAL A 67 6.65 -13.95 -1.38
CA VAL A 67 6.53 -15.08 -2.32
C VAL A 67 7.17 -16.37 -1.79
N HIS A 68 8.22 -16.26 -0.96
CA HIS A 68 8.93 -17.40 -0.37
C HIS A 68 8.56 -17.65 1.10
N SER A 69 7.54 -16.98 1.62
CA SER A 69 7.11 -17.13 3.02
C SER A 69 6.48 -18.48 3.32
N ILE A 70 5.98 -19.15 2.29
CA ILE A 70 5.53 -20.54 2.36
C ILE A 70 6.55 -21.39 1.61
N ASP A 71 7.11 -22.37 2.32
CA ASP A 71 7.91 -23.41 1.69
C ASP A 71 6.98 -24.29 0.85
N GLY A 72 7.11 -24.23 -0.47
CA GLY A 72 6.07 -24.72 -1.36
C GLY A 72 6.48 -24.88 -2.82
N SER A 73 5.58 -25.48 -3.61
CA SER A 73 5.79 -25.73 -5.05
C SER A 73 5.79 -24.43 -5.87
N SER A 74 6.14 -24.52 -7.15
CA SER A 74 6.03 -23.38 -8.07
C SER A 74 4.61 -22.82 -8.14
N THR A 75 3.58 -23.65 -7.99
CA THR A 75 2.17 -23.21 -7.94
C THR A 75 1.88 -22.37 -6.70
N CYS A 76 2.41 -22.74 -5.53
CA CYS A 76 2.30 -21.92 -4.32
C CYS A 76 2.95 -20.54 -4.51
N ARG A 77 4.13 -20.50 -5.15
CA ARG A 77 4.80 -19.23 -5.48
C ARG A 77 3.99 -18.39 -6.47
N SER A 78 3.42 -18.98 -7.50
CA SER A 78 2.53 -18.27 -8.45
C SER A 78 1.29 -17.72 -7.74
N PHE A 79 0.69 -18.49 -6.82
CA PHE A 79 -0.44 -18.02 -6.03
C PHE A 79 -0.06 -16.85 -5.13
N MET A 80 1.10 -16.91 -4.47
CA MET A 80 1.61 -15.79 -3.67
C MET A 80 1.92 -14.55 -4.52
N GLN A 81 2.43 -14.72 -5.74
CA GLN A 81 2.60 -13.61 -6.67
C GLN A 81 1.25 -12.97 -7.04
N LEU A 82 0.19 -13.75 -7.20
CA LEU A 82 -1.15 -13.21 -7.46
C LEU A 82 -1.69 -12.44 -6.25
N ILE A 83 -1.55 -12.96 -5.04
CA ILE A 83 -1.97 -12.26 -3.81
C ILE A 83 -1.20 -10.95 -3.66
N TRP A 84 0.11 -10.96 -3.92
CA TRP A 84 0.93 -9.75 -3.94
C TRP A 84 0.39 -8.72 -4.94
N LEU A 85 0.09 -9.14 -6.18
CA LEU A 85 -0.46 -8.25 -7.20
C LEU A 85 -1.84 -7.68 -6.79
N CYS A 86 -2.69 -8.45 -6.12
CA CYS A 86 -3.95 -7.98 -5.57
C CYS A 86 -3.73 -6.92 -4.48
N GLY A 87 -2.87 -7.16 -3.49
CA GLY A 87 -2.56 -6.18 -2.45
C GLY A 87 -1.98 -4.87 -3.02
N MET A 88 -1.14 -4.96 -4.06
CA MET A 88 -0.65 -3.79 -4.79
C MET A 88 -1.76 -3.00 -5.47
N LYS A 89 -2.76 -3.68 -6.04
CA LYS A 89 -3.93 -3.06 -6.69
C LYS A 89 -4.81 -2.33 -5.67
N GLU A 90 -5.00 -2.88 -4.48
CA GLU A 90 -5.75 -2.21 -3.40
C GLU A 90 -5.03 -0.93 -2.96
N ILE A 91 -3.74 -1.02 -2.62
CA ILE A 91 -2.93 0.12 -2.16
C ILE A 91 -2.86 1.23 -3.23
N THR A 92 -2.72 0.87 -4.51
CA THR A 92 -2.71 1.86 -5.61
C THR A 92 -4.12 2.32 -6.00
N GLY A 93 -5.15 1.52 -5.75
CA GLY A 93 -6.56 1.86 -5.97
C GLY A 93 -7.02 3.01 -5.08
N LEU A 94 -6.50 3.10 -3.85
CA LEU A 94 -6.71 4.26 -2.98
C LEU A 94 -6.32 5.59 -3.63
N LYS A 95 -5.28 5.60 -4.48
CA LYS A 95 -4.91 6.82 -5.23
C LYS A 95 -6.03 7.31 -6.12
N LYS A 96 -6.64 6.38 -6.86
CA LYS A 96 -7.77 6.68 -7.74
C LYS A 96 -9.01 7.08 -6.95
N TYR A 97 -9.27 6.40 -5.84
CA TYR A 97 -10.42 6.69 -4.99
C TYR A 97 -10.34 8.10 -4.38
N ARG A 98 -9.17 8.50 -3.85
CA ARG A 98 -8.96 9.83 -3.28
C ARG A 98 -8.94 10.96 -4.32
N GLU A 99 -8.46 10.67 -5.53
CA GLU A 99 -8.55 11.62 -6.65
C GLU A 99 -10.00 11.97 -6.99
N TYR A 100 -10.92 11.00 -6.89
CA TYR A 100 -12.36 11.21 -7.11
C TYR A 100 -13.08 11.76 -5.86
N HIS A 101 -12.56 11.52 -4.65
CA HIS A 101 -13.14 11.96 -3.38
C HIS A 101 -12.13 12.70 -2.47
N PRO A 102 -11.81 13.97 -2.76
CA PRO A 102 -10.77 14.74 -2.06
C PRO A 102 -11.13 15.16 -0.62
N SER A 103 -12.40 15.10 -0.22
CA SER A 103 -12.88 15.46 1.13
C SER A 103 -12.65 14.39 2.19
N PHE A 104 -12.10 13.23 1.81
CA PHE A 104 -11.77 12.16 2.76
C PHE A 104 -10.45 12.47 3.50
N CYS A 105 -10.53 13.40 4.46
CA CYS A 105 -9.46 13.71 5.40
C CYS A 105 -10.07 14.11 6.76
N ARG A 106 -10.22 13.14 7.66
CA ARG A 106 -10.12 13.33 9.11
C ARG A 106 -10.03 11.96 9.81
N GLU A 107 -8.82 11.62 10.23
CA GLU A 107 -8.44 10.97 11.50
C GLU A 107 -9.31 9.90 12.19
N SER A 108 -10.26 9.21 11.55
CA SER A 108 -11.14 8.30 12.33
C SER A 108 -11.66 7.04 11.63
N GLN A 109 -11.14 6.60 10.48
CA GLN A 109 -11.76 5.46 9.77
C GLN A 109 -10.82 4.37 9.23
N ILE A 110 -9.67 4.13 9.87
CA ILE A 110 -9.05 2.80 9.72
C ILE A 110 -9.98 1.71 10.32
N THR A 111 -10.87 2.10 11.25
CA THR A 111 -11.84 1.22 11.90
C THR A 111 -13.11 0.95 11.07
N LEU A 112 -13.42 1.72 10.01
CA LEU A 112 -14.70 1.55 9.28
C LEU A 112 -14.65 0.59 8.09
N PHE A 113 -13.45 0.14 7.69
CA PHE A 113 -13.31 -1.01 6.79
C PHE A 113 -13.17 -2.35 7.53
N LEU A 114 -13.18 -2.35 8.87
CA LEU A 114 -12.92 -3.54 9.70
C LEU A 114 -14.11 -3.99 10.57
N VAL A 115 -15.32 -3.46 10.36
CA VAL A 115 -16.51 -3.86 11.14
C VAL A 115 -17.73 -4.15 10.25
N ASP A 116 -17.52 -4.79 9.09
CA ASP A 116 -18.63 -5.27 8.26
C ASP A 116 -18.49 -6.76 7.87
N GLU A 117 -17.85 -7.56 8.73
CA GLU A 117 -17.88 -9.03 8.61
C GLU A 117 -17.99 -9.72 9.99
N GLU A 118 -18.93 -9.27 10.83
CA GLU A 118 -19.51 -10.14 11.86
C GLU A 118 -21.02 -10.28 11.65
N VAL A 119 -21.41 -11.34 10.93
CA VAL A 119 -22.59 -12.19 11.20
C VAL A 119 -22.27 -13.61 10.75
#